data_AF-A0A7G8H613-F1
#
_entry.id   AF-A0A7G8H613-F1
#
_cell.length_a   1.000
_cell.length_b   1.000
_cell.length_c   1.000
_cell.angle_alpha   90.00
_cell.angle_beta   90.00
_cell.angle_gamma   90.00
#
_symmetry.space_group_name_H-M   'P 1'
#
loop_
_entity.id
_entity.type
_entity.pdbx_description
1 polymer ?
#
loop_
_entity_poly.entity_id
_entity_poly.type
_entity_poly.pdbx_seq_one_letter_code
_entity_poly.pdbx_strand_id
1 'polypeptide(L)'
;MLSAEGPRQLPGPWRLMLLGDGSPTRHLRLLTGSPVAVDLIAMEADQTDHPGAPEEVKELMAPLLRRQVWLTCGGTPLAWAESWWNQAEADWHLRDRNQPIWKSLTEGRSELFREVDGLALVEGDWLDQTFGHRGPYWSRHYRFFRQGKALTVIREVFSPQLETWLGPTLRQEFQQNS
;
A
#
# COMPACT_ATOMS: atom_id res chain seq x y z
N MET A 1 -6.20 -3.13 -14.69
CA MET A 1 -6.60 -2.56 -13.39
C MET A 1 -8.05 -2.91 -13.12
N LEU A 2 -8.39 -3.26 -11.89
CA LEU A 2 -9.77 -3.48 -11.45
C LEU A 2 -10.30 -2.17 -10.86
N SER A 3 -11.55 -1.80 -11.22
CA SER A 3 -12.26 -0.60 -10.75
C SER A 3 -12.24 -0.49 -9.21
N ALA A 4 -12.31 0.74 -8.69
CA ALA A 4 -12.40 1.06 -7.25
C ALA A 4 -13.62 0.44 -6.55
N GLU A 5 -14.64 -0.02 -7.28
CA GLU A 5 -15.73 -0.83 -6.70
C GLU A 5 -15.31 -2.26 -6.33
N GLY A 6 -14.14 -2.69 -6.83
CA GLY A 6 -13.58 -4.04 -6.71
C GLY A 6 -14.40 -5.10 -7.45
N PRO A 7 -13.82 -6.26 -7.78
CA PRO A 7 -14.60 -7.36 -8.32
C PRO A 7 -15.68 -7.80 -7.32
N ARG A 8 -16.93 -7.92 -7.78
CA ARG A 8 -18.10 -8.33 -6.97
C ARG A 8 -17.92 -9.67 -6.23
N GLN A 9 -16.90 -10.44 -6.60
CA GLN A 9 -16.56 -11.75 -6.05
C GLN A 9 -15.50 -11.68 -4.93
N LEU A 10 -14.97 -10.51 -4.54
CA LEU A 10 -14.05 -10.43 -3.40
C LEU A 10 -14.79 -10.78 -2.09
N PRO A 11 -14.25 -11.71 -1.27
CA PRO A 11 -14.80 -12.00 0.05
C PRO A 11 -14.88 -10.73 0.92
N GLY A 12 -15.90 -10.65 1.78
CA GLY A 12 -16.14 -9.49 2.66
C GLY A 12 -14.90 -8.98 3.41
N PRO A 13 -14.12 -9.84 4.09
CA PRO A 13 -12.90 -9.41 4.78
C PRO A 13 -11.86 -8.79 3.84
N TRP A 14 -11.70 -9.33 2.64
CA TRP A 14 -10.79 -8.77 1.63
C TRP A 14 -11.30 -7.46 1.04
N ARG A 15 -12.62 -7.29 0.87
CA ARG A 15 -13.20 -5.99 0.49
C ARG A 15 -12.87 -4.92 1.52
N LEU A 16 -13.01 -5.23 2.82
CA LEU A 16 -12.63 -4.29 3.88
C LEU A 16 -11.12 -4.01 3.91
N MET A 17 -10.29 -5.03 3.67
CA MET A 17 -8.83 -4.88 3.63
C MET A 17 -8.38 -4.03 2.44
N LEU A 18 -8.96 -4.23 1.26
CA LEU A 18 -8.52 -3.61 0.01
C LEU A 18 -9.19 -2.25 -0.23
N LEU A 19 -10.48 -2.13 0.04
CA LEU A 19 -11.27 -0.92 -0.26
C LEU A 19 -11.48 -0.03 0.96
N GLY A 20 -11.16 -0.49 2.17
CA GLY A 20 -11.35 0.29 3.38
C GLY A 20 -10.28 1.38 3.57
N ASP A 21 -10.70 2.51 4.14
CA ASP A 21 -9.84 3.66 4.47
C ASP A 21 -8.92 3.44 5.70
N GLY A 22 -8.91 2.23 6.25
CA GLY A 22 -8.04 1.89 7.36
C GLY A 22 -6.56 1.89 6.97
N SER A 23 -5.69 2.21 7.92
CA SER A 23 -4.25 2.01 7.80
C SER A 23 -3.94 0.50 7.76
N PRO A 24 -3.14 0.00 6.80
CA PRO A 24 -2.73 -1.41 6.78
C PRO A 24 -2.06 -1.82 8.08
N THR A 25 -1.23 -0.96 8.66
CA THR A 25 -0.56 -1.28 9.93
C THR A 25 -1.54 -1.52 11.07
N ARG A 26 -2.69 -0.83 11.07
CA ARG A 26 -3.75 -1.07 12.04
C ARG A 26 -4.46 -2.39 11.75
N HIS A 27 -4.78 -2.68 10.48
CA HIS A 27 -5.41 -3.94 10.08
C HIS A 27 -4.52 -5.14 10.41
N LEU A 28 -3.24 -5.11 10.01
CA LEU A 28 -2.28 -6.17 10.28
C LEU A 28 -2.12 -6.43 11.78
N ARG A 29 -2.04 -5.38 12.60
CA ARG A 29 -2.00 -5.53 14.06
C ARG A 29 -3.27 -6.17 14.61
N LEU A 30 -4.44 -5.80 14.11
CA LEU A 30 -5.72 -6.38 14.56
C LEU A 30 -5.86 -7.85 14.15
N LEU A 31 -5.42 -8.20 12.94
CA LEU A 31 -5.48 -9.58 12.42
C LEU A 31 -4.48 -10.49 13.16
N THR A 32 -3.25 -10.03 13.33
CA THR A 32 -2.15 -10.86 13.88
C THR A 32 -2.02 -10.80 15.39
N GLY A 33 -2.64 -9.82 16.05
CA GLY A 33 -2.41 -9.52 17.47
C GLY A 33 -0.99 -9.00 17.79
N SER A 34 -0.14 -8.83 16.78
CA SER A 34 1.28 -8.48 16.92
C SER A 34 1.56 -7.03 16.53
N PRO A 35 2.55 -6.37 17.13
CA PRO A 35 3.05 -5.08 16.63
C PRO A 35 3.53 -5.22 15.18
N VAL A 36 3.28 -4.17 14.38
CA VAL A 36 3.81 -4.07 13.01
C VAL A 36 5.13 -3.32 13.05
N ALA A 37 6.19 -3.96 12.57
CA ALA A 37 7.46 -3.30 12.27
C ALA A 37 7.48 -2.85 10.81
N VAL A 38 8.20 -1.76 10.55
CA VAL A 38 8.38 -1.17 9.23
C VAL A 38 9.86 -1.28 8.88
N ASP A 39 10.18 -2.12 7.92
CA ASP A 39 11.56 -2.35 7.49
C ASP A 39 11.81 -1.57 6.19
N LEU A 40 12.61 -0.50 6.28
CA LEU A 40 12.91 0.36 5.14
C LEU A 40 13.79 -0.35 4.12
N ILE A 41 13.35 -0.36 2.86
CA ILE A 41 14.09 -0.92 1.73
C ILE A 41 14.87 0.20 1.04
N ALA A 42 14.16 1.26 0.63
CA ALA A 42 14.73 2.39 -0.09
C ALA A 42 13.94 3.67 0.22
N MET A 43 14.64 4.81 0.18
CA MET A 43 14.05 6.14 0.28
C MET A 43 14.93 7.12 -0.51
N GLU A 44 14.52 7.41 -1.73
CA GLU A 44 15.36 8.08 -2.73
C GLU A 44 14.53 8.99 -3.64
N ALA A 45 15.20 9.92 -4.33
CA ALA A 45 14.55 10.76 -5.32
C ALA A 45 14.02 9.89 -6.47
N ASP A 46 12.84 10.24 -6.98
CA ASP A 46 12.21 9.52 -8.09
C ASP A 46 11.69 10.49 -9.15
N GLN A 47 11.40 9.94 -10.33
CA GLN A 47 10.88 10.68 -11.46
C GLN A 47 9.36 10.48 -11.57
N THR A 48 8.66 11.48 -12.11
CA THR A 48 7.21 11.46 -12.28
C THR A 48 6.73 10.32 -13.18
N ASP A 49 7.55 9.89 -14.15
CA ASP A 49 7.23 8.82 -15.11
C ASP A 49 7.92 7.49 -14.77
N HIS A 50 8.07 7.17 -13.48
CA HIS A 50 8.67 5.91 -13.05
C HIS A 50 7.93 4.70 -13.67
N PRO A 51 8.62 3.78 -14.37
CA PRO A 51 7.97 2.64 -15.00
C PRO A 51 7.18 1.79 -14.00
N GLY A 52 5.89 1.59 -14.27
CA GLY A 52 5.03 0.78 -13.43
C GLY A 52 4.55 1.49 -12.15
N ALA A 53 4.80 2.78 -11.96
CA ALA A 53 4.09 3.56 -10.94
C ALA A 53 2.60 3.72 -11.31
N PRO A 54 1.69 3.90 -10.33
CA PRO A 54 0.31 4.31 -10.61
C PRO A 54 0.26 5.61 -11.42
N GLU A 55 -0.75 5.77 -12.27
CA GLU A 55 -0.88 6.95 -13.15
C GLU A 55 -1.02 8.24 -12.34
N GLU A 56 -1.66 8.12 -11.18
CA GLU A 56 -1.90 9.15 -10.17
C GLU A 56 -0.60 9.79 -9.66
N VAL A 57 0.55 9.11 -9.80
CA VAL A 57 1.86 9.69 -9.45
C VAL A 57 2.17 10.91 -10.32
N LYS A 58 1.60 11.01 -11.53
CA LYS A 58 1.75 12.19 -12.40
C LYS A 58 1.05 13.44 -11.89
N GLU A 59 0.13 13.30 -10.94
CA GLU A 59 -0.54 14.42 -10.29
C GLU A 59 0.29 15.05 -9.15
N LEU A 60 1.36 14.37 -8.73
CA LEU A 60 2.25 14.84 -7.67
C LEU A 60 3.19 15.94 -8.17
N MET A 61 3.54 16.85 -7.28
CA MET A 61 4.44 17.96 -7.53
C MET A 61 5.89 17.51 -7.33
N ALA A 62 6.66 17.53 -8.42
CA ALA A 62 8.10 17.30 -8.38
C ALA A 62 8.85 18.37 -7.55
N PRO A 63 10.03 18.05 -6.97
CA PRO A 63 10.72 16.76 -7.03
C PRO A 63 10.00 15.70 -6.17
N LEU A 64 10.06 14.46 -6.62
CA LEU A 64 9.42 13.34 -5.92
C LEU A 64 10.43 12.59 -5.06
N LEU A 65 9.95 12.11 -3.92
CA LEU A 65 10.64 11.13 -3.10
C LEU A 65 9.85 9.83 -3.10
N ARG A 66 10.50 8.73 -3.47
CA ARG A 66 9.93 7.39 -3.37
C ARG A 66 10.47 6.69 -2.13
N ARG A 67 9.57 6.12 -1.34
CA ARG A 67 9.88 5.30 -0.16
C ARG A 67 9.28 3.91 -0.32
N GLN A 68 10.08 2.87 -0.09
CA GLN A 68 9.70 1.47 -0.18
C GLN A 68 9.98 0.77 1.15
N VAL A 69 9.01 0.00 1.65
CA VAL A 69 9.07 -0.64 2.97
C VAL A 69 8.45 -2.03 2.94
N TRP A 70 8.92 -2.90 3.82
CA TRP A 70 8.18 -4.07 4.27
C TRP A 70 7.40 -3.77 5.54
N LEU A 71 6.23 -4.37 5.67
CA LEU A 71 5.45 -4.42 6.90
C LEU A 71 5.52 -5.84 7.44
N THR A 72 6.18 -5.99 8.58
CA THR A 72 6.39 -7.29 9.23
C THR A 72 5.62 -7.38 10.55
N CYS A 73 5.02 -8.53 10.82
CA CYS A 73 4.38 -8.85 12.11
C CYS A 73 5.08 -10.05 12.72
N GLY A 74 5.69 -9.89 13.89
CA GLY A 74 6.43 -10.98 14.54
C GLY A 74 7.58 -11.54 13.68
N GLY A 75 8.17 -10.71 12.82
CA GLY A 75 9.23 -11.10 11.88
C GLY A 75 8.72 -11.63 10.53
N THR A 76 7.41 -11.82 10.36
CA THR A 76 6.82 -12.32 9.11
C THR A 76 6.39 -11.16 8.21
N PRO A 77 6.89 -11.07 6.96
CA PRO A 77 6.46 -10.04 6.00
C PRO A 77 5.03 -10.31 5.52
N LEU A 78 4.14 -9.37 5.79
CA LEU A 78 2.71 -9.49 5.44
C LEU A 78 2.24 -8.48 4.40
N ALA A 79 3.00 -7.41 4.21
CA ALA A 79 2.76 -6.49 3.10
C ALA A 79 4.06 -5.82 2.69
N TRP A 80 4.09 -5.42 1.43
CA TRP A 80 5.02 -4.45 0.90
C TRP A 80 4.26 -3.16 0.62
N ALA A 81 4.90 -2.02 0.84
CA ALA A 81 4.34 -0.75 0.43
C ALA A 81 5.41 0.11 -0.21
N GLU A 82 4.98 0.86 -1.20
CA GLU A 82 5.74 1.97 -1.71
C GLU A 82 4.87 3.23 -1.78
N SER A 83 5.53 4.37 -1.66
CA SER A 83 4.86 5.64 -1.64
C SER A 83 5.68 6.69 -2.35
N TRP A 84 5.01 7.52 -3.14
CA TRP A 84 5.56 8.68 -3.81
C TRP A 84 5.06 9.93 -3.14
N TRP A 85 5.96 10.87 -2.89
CA TRP A 85 5.68 12.09 -2.15
C TRP A 85 6.22 13.29 -2.88
N ASN A 86 5.50 14.40 -2.78
CA ASN A 86 6.09 15.71 -3.01
C ASN A 86 7.24 15.89 -1.99
N GLN A 87 8.46 16.23 -2.42
CA GLN A 87 9.64 16.29 -1.53
C GLN A 87 9.40 17.14 -0.29
N ALA A 88 8.77 18.31 -0.45
CA ALA A 88 8.46 19.19 0.68
C ALA A 88 7.54 18.52 1.70
N GLU A 89 6.55 17.75 1.25
CA GLU A 89 5.64 17.00 2.15
C GLU A 89 6.37 15.83 2.81
N ALA A 90 7.27 15.15 2.10
CA ALA A 90 8.11 14.11 2.66
C ALA A 90 8.99 14.62 3.82
N ASP A 91 9.62 15.79 3.66
CA ASP A 91 10.48 16.38 4.69
C ASP A 91 9.71 16.72 5.99
N TRP A 92 8.41 16.99 5.87
CA TRP A 92 7.52 17.21 7.01
C TRP A 92 7.00 15.90 7.62
N HIS A 93 6.56 14.95 6.79
CA HIS A 93 5.82 13.76 7.22
C HIS A 93 6.64 12.46 7.32
N LEU A 94 7.91 12.46 6.88
CA LEU A 94 8.77 11.26 6.91
C LEU A 94 10.05 11.47 7.74
N ARG A 95 10.02 12.39 8.71
CA ARG A 95 11.18 12.68 9.60
C ARG A 95 11.68 11.44 10.33
N ASP A 96 10.75 10.59 10.78
CA ASP A 96 11.09 9.24 11.25
C ASP A 96 10.77 8.22 10.15
N ARG A 97 11.84 7.75 9.50
CA ARG A 97 11.78 6.87 8.34
C ARG A 97 11.24 5.47 8.66
N ASN A 98 11.18 5.09 9.93
CA ASN A 98 10.67 3.79 10.38
C ASN A 98 9.24 3.88 10.93
N GLN A 99 8.62 5.07 10.94
CA GLN A 99 7.24 5.20 11.38
C GLN A 99 6.21 4.90 10.26
N PRO A 100 5.05 4.33 10.63
CA PRO A 100 3.92 4.21 9.72
C PRO A 100 3.43 5.58 9.23
N ILE A 101 3.16 5.67 7.92
CA ILE A 101 2.72 6.92 7.26
C ILE A 101 1.50 7.53 7.96
N TRP A 102 0.48 6.73 8.27
CA TRP A 102 -0.74 7.22 8.93
C TRP A 102 -0.48 7.91 10.27
N LYS A 103 0.50 7.43 11.04
CA LYS A 103 0.82 8.02 12.33
C LYS A 103 1.41 9.42 12.16
N SER A 104 2.32 9.61 11.20
CA SER A 104 2.88 10.94 10.92
C SER A 104 1.90 11.88 10.22
N LEU A 105 1.03 11.35 9.36
CA LEU A 105 0.00 12.14 8.67
C LEU A 105 -1.08 12.68 9.62
N THR A 106 -1.37 11.96 10.71
CA THR A 106 -2.38 12.38 11.71
C THR A 106 -1.78 13.14 12.89
N GLU A 107 -0.45 13.25 12.97
CA GLU A 107 0.21 14.15 13.92
C GLU A 107 -0.23 15.60 13.64
N GLY A 108 -0.84 16.24 14.63
CA GLY A 108 -1.43 17.58 14.49
C GLY A 108 -2.90 17.61 14.07
N ARG A 109 -3.58 16.45 13.93
CA ARG A 109 -5.03 16.33 13.62
C ARG A 109 -5.45 17.06 12.34
N SER A 110 -4.58 17.11 11.33
CA SER A 110 -4.90 17.70 10.04
C SER A 110 -5.96 16.86 9.31
N GLU A 111 -6.94 17.51 8.71
CA GLU A 111 -7.90 16.85 7.82
C GLU A 111 -7.17 16.32 6.58
N LEU A 112 -7.31 15.01 6.36
CA LEU A 112 -6.78 14.33 5.19
C LEU A 112 -7.91 13.56 4.54
N PHE A 113 -8.03 13.73 3.23
CA PHE A 113 -8.97 12.96 2.41
C PHE A 113 -8.21 11.84 1.73
N ARG A 114 -8.78 10.63 1.74
CA ARG A 114 -8.23 9.46 1.05
C ARG A 114 -9.16 9.06 -0.07
N GLU A 115 -8.59 8.72 -1.21
CA GLU A 115 -9.32 8.15 -2.35
C GLU A 115 -8.64 6.87 -2.78
N VAL A 116 -9.36 5.74 -2.72
CA VAL A 116 -8.86 4.46 -3.25
C VAL A 116 -9.06 4.45 -4.76
N ASP A 117 -7.96 4.53 -5.49
CA ASP A 117 -7.94 4.78 -6.93
C ASP A 117 -8.07 3.48 -7.73
N GLY A 118 -7.45 2.39 -7.26
CA GLY A 118 -7.58 1.12 -7.97
C GLY A 118 -7.01 -0.10 -7.27
N LEU A 119 -7.52 -1.25 -7.71
CA LEU A 119 -7.05 -2.57 -7.31
C LEU A 119 -6.32 -3.26 -8.47
N ALA A 120 -5.35 -4.11 -8.13
CA ALA A 120 -4.62 -4.91 -9.10
C ALA A 120 -4.22 -6.27 -8.52
N LEU A 121 -3.96 -7.21 -9.43
CA LEU A 121 -3.15 -8.38 -9.15
C LEU A 121 -1.76 -8.12 -9.74
N VAL A 122 -0.73 -8.26 -8.94
CA VAL A 122 0.67 -8.03 -9.34
C VAL A 122 1.51 -9.28 -9.13
N GLU A 123 2.63 -9.35 -9.84
CA GLU A 123 3.59 -10.44 -9.74
C GLU A 123 5.01 -9.87 -9.58
N GLY A 124 5.93 -10.67 -9.04
CA GLY A 124 7.33 -10.30 -8.95
C GLY A 124 8.15 -11.32 -8.19
N ASP A 125 9.29 -11.73 -8.76
CA ASP A 125 10.15 -12.76 -8.17
C ASP A 125 10.67 -12.38 -6.78
N TRP A 126 10.90 -11.10 -6.53
CA TRP A 126 11.34 -10.59 -5.23
C TRP A 126 10.22 -10.63 -4.17
N LEU A 127 8.95 -10.52 -4.59
CA LEU A 127 7.80 -10.75 -3.72
C LEU A 127 7.68 -12.23 -3.38
N ASP A 128 7.85 -13.11 -4.38
CA ASP A 128 7.82 -14.57 -4.19
C ASP A 128 8.87 -15.02 -3.16
N GLN A 129 10.09 -14.50 -3.27
CA GLN A 129 11.18 -14.78 -2.34
C GLN A 129 10.88 -14.30 -0.93
N THR A 130 10.36 -13.09 -0.77
CA THR A 130 10.16 -12.48 0.55
C THR A 130 8.91 -13.02 1.25
N PHE A 131 7.79 -13.16 0.53
CA PHE A 131 6.56 -13.70 1.09
C PHE A 131 6.58 -15.22 1.22
N GLY A 132 7.49 -15.92 0.53
CA GLY A 132 7.60 -17.39 0.58
C GLY A 132 6.43 -18.13 -0.09
N HIS A 133 5.58 -17.40 -0.84
CA HIS A 133 4.41 -17.92 -1.52
C HIS A 133 4.31 -17.28 -2.89
N ARG A 134 4.21 -18.09 -3.96
CA ARG A 134 4.06 -17.57 -5.31
C ARG A 134 2.78 -16.72 -5.46
N GLY A 135 2.91 -15.65 -6.25
CA GLY A 135 1.80 -14.77 -6.67
C GLY A 135 0.69 -15.47 -7.47
N PRO A 136 -0.27 -14.69 -8.00
CA PRO A 136 -0.31 -13.22 -7.99
C PRO A 136 -0.76 -12.65 -6.64
N TYR A 137 -0.45 -11.38 -6.39
CA TYR A 137 -0.68 -10.69 -5.12
C TYR A 137 -1.74 -9.61 -5.26
N TRP A 138 -2.64 -9.52 -4.29
CA TRP A 138 -3.56 -8.39 -4.23
C TRP A 138 -2.78 -7.12 -3.93
N SER A 139 -3.06 -6.10 -4.73
CA SER A 139 -2.52 -4.77 -4.57
C SER A 139 -3.63 -3.74 -4.62
N ARG A 140 -3.44 -2.65 -3.89
CA ARG A 140 -4.23 -1.43 -4.01
C ARG A 140 -3.32 -0.23 -4.09
N HIS A 141 -3.83 0.84 -4.69
CA HIS A 141 -3.21 2.14 -4.57
C HIS A 141 -4.26 3.21 -4.30
N TYR A 142 -3.82 4.29 -3.65
CA TYR A 142 -4.66 5.39 -3.22
C TYR A 142 -3.86 6.68 -3.07
N ARG A 143 -4.56 7.81 -3.18
CA ARG A 143 -4.04 9.15 -2.94
C ARG A 143 -4.46 9.67 -1.57
N PHE A 144 -3.57 10.48 -0.98
CA PHE A 144 -3.97 11.41 0.07
C PHE A 144 -4.01 12.83 -0.45
N PHE A 145 -5.05 13.55 -0.05
CA PHE A 145 -5.25 14.95 -0.39
C PHE A 145 -5.26 15.84 0.85
N ARG A 146 -4.78 17.07 0.66
CA ARG A 146 -4.93 18.17 1.60
C ARG A 146 -5.21 19.43 0.82
N GLN A 147 -6.26 20.16 1.22
CA GLN A 147 -6.69 21.39 0.54
C GLN A 147 -6.90 21.20 -0.97
N GLY A 148 -7.45 20.05 -1.38
CA GLY A 148 -7.73 19.73 -2.78
C GLY A 148 -6.52 19.35 -3.63
N LYS A 149 -5.33 19.17 -3.04
CA LYS A 149 -4.10 18.77 -3.75
C LYS A 149 -3.62 17.41 -3.29
N ALA A 150 -3.19 16.58 -4.24
CA ALA A 150 -2.55 15.30 -3.96
C ALA A 150 -1.18 15.51 -3.28
N LEU A 151 -0.99 14.86 -2.15
CA LEU A 151 0.22 14.93 -1.33
C LEU A 151 1.14 13.73 -1.57
N THR A 152 0.52 12.56 -1.64
CA THR A 152 1.22 11.30 -1.80
C THR A 152 0.30 10.28 -2.48
N VAL A 153 0.92 9.41 -3.26
CA VAL A 153 0.33 8.19 -3.80
C VAL A 153 0.97 7.02 -3.07
N ILE A 154 0.18 6.07 -2.60
CA ILE A 154 0.66 4.89 -1.90
C ILE A 154 0.16 3.66 -2.62
N ARG A 155 1.06 2.73 -2.92
CA ARG A 155 0.74 1.40 -3.39
C ARG A 155 1.12 0.37 -2.33
N GLU A 156 0.21 -0.55 -2.08
CA GLU A 156 0.38 -1.65 -1.13
C GLU A 156 0.17 -2.97 -1.84
N VAL A 157 0.99 -3.96 -1.51
CA VAL A 157 0.92 -5.33 -2.02
C VAL A 157 0.87 -6.28 -0.83
N PHE A 158 -0.09 -7.19 -0.81
CA PHE A 158 -0.40 -8.01 0.35
C PHE A 158 0.05 -9.47 0.18
N SER A 159 0.65 -10.01 1.25
CA SER A 159 1.08 -11.40 1.29
C SER A 159 -0.12 -12.35 1.22
N PRO A 160 -0.04 -13.47 0.48
CA PRO A 160 -1.07 -14.51 0.48
C PRO A 160 -1.29 -15.13 1.86
N GLN A 161 -0.31 -15.01 2.76
CA GLN A 161 -0.44 -15.49 4.13
C GLN A 161 -1.60 -14.82 4.90
N LEU A 162 -2.04 -13.62 4.47
CA LEU A 162 -3.21 -12.97 5.05
C LEU A 162 -4.50 -13.78 4.90
N GLU A 163 -4.56 -14.72 3.95
CA GLU A 163 -5.69 -15.64 3.79
C GLU A 163 -5.94 -16.50 5.04
N THR A 164 -4.92 -16.69 5.91
CA THR A 164 -5.09 -17.36 7.21
C THR A 164 -6.11 -16.65 8.11
N TRP A 165 -6.23 -15.32 8.01
CA TRP A 165 -7.19 -14.54 8.81
C TRP A 165 -8.38 -14.02 8.00
N LEU A 166 -8.17 -13.69 6.72
CA LEU A 166 -9.17 -13.06 5.86
C LEU A 166 -9.99 -14.08 5.04
N GLY A 167 -9.60 -15.36 5.09
CA GLY A 167 -10.12 -16.41 4.22
C GLY A 167 -9.46 -16.40 2.83
N PRO A 168 -9.66 -17.47 2.04
CA PRO A 168 -9.05 -17.62 0.73
C PRO A 168 -9.59 -16.59 -0.28
N THR A 169 -8.80 -16.28 -1.30
CA THR A 169 -9.23 -15.47 -2.44
C THR A 169 -9.08 -16.23 -3.75
N LEU A 170 -9.85 -15.87 -4.77
CA LEU A 170 -9.74 -16.44 -6.11
C LEU A 170 -8.57 -15.83 -6.91
N ARG A 171 -7.48 -15.44 -6.25
CA ARG A 171 -6.35 -14.70 -6.86
C ARG A 171 -5.75 -15.40 -8.09
N GLN A 172 -5.78 -16.73 -8.13
CA GLN A 172 -5.32 -17.52 -9.29
C GLN A 172 -6.34 -17.59 -10.43
N GLU A 173 -7.63 -17.52 -10.14
CA GLU A 173 -8.69 -17.58 -11.15
C GLU A 173 -8.87 -16.24 -11.87
N PHE A 174 -8.67 -15.13 -11.17
CA PHE A 174 -8.73 -13.78 -11.77
C PHE A 174 -7.64 -13.54 -12.82
N GLN A 175 -6.51 -14.25 -12.74
CA GLN A 175 -5.43 -14.17 -13.73
C GLN A 175 -5.80 -14.82 -15.07
N GLN A 176 -6.70 -15.80 -15.07
CA GLN A 176 -7.13 -16.49 -16.30
C GLN A 176 -8.24 -15.75 -17.05
N ASN A 177 -8.90 -14.80 -16.38
CA ASN A 177 -10.08 -14.07 -16.89
C ASN A 177 -9.83 -12.57 -17.13
N SER A 178 -8.58 -12.09 -16.99
CA SER A 178 -8.19 -10.69 -17.20
C SER A 178 -7.31 -10.50 -18.42
#